data_AF-A0A370FNF6-F1
#
_entry.id   AF-A0A370FNF6-F1
#
_cell.length_a   1.000
_cell.length_b   1.000
_cell.length_c   1.000
_cell.angle_alpha   90.00
_cell.angle_beta   90.00
_cell.angle_gamma   90.00
#
_symmetry.space_group_name_H-M   'P 1'
#
loop_
_entity.id
_entity.type
_entity.pdbx_description
1 polymer ?
#
loop_
_entity_poly.entity_id
_entity_poly.type
_entity_poly.pdbx_seq_one_letter_code
_entity_poly.pdbx_strand_id
1 'polypeptide(L)'
;MFKFLKPLLLAGFVAATAALPAHAQTPAATSAVKTLAGRTQYQLIGQWDVNRLNTILSSDTPKFAGISVTYTPARTGVKLYRISYDSVVPEKGNKPIRASGLLALPDDAGATLPVVSYQHGTVYGRQEVPGFPEQSPETQLMIAQFAGQGYAVVGADYFGMGISTEPEGYLVKASHQQACFDFLMAANAVMADLGRQSSKLYLAGWSQGGFVTMALLEKLERSGVKVDGAATASAPLDLGVAMSGFLSYPRPFDAVWLNSIFILSAFSYENYYGVPGLARSLINEPYYDAARKAYERQPFNAADIPSDLHKLLKAEYFDPHYFADSAFGKLIAATQSYRWVIKSPVRNYYGETDEAITVGVGRMAQTYAQALGAGNPMVEAVSTGKTTHRGTFATAVPQWKDWFDTGR
;
A
#
# COMPACT_ATOMS: atom_id res chain seq x y z
N MET A 1 -12.35 -46.54 18.85
CA MET A 1 -11.48 -47.25 17.89
C MET A 1 -11.46 -46.40 16.62
N PHE A 2 -10.43 -45.57 16.49
CA PHE A 2 -10.35 -44.44 15.55
C PHE A 2 -10.20 -44.92 14.10
N LYS A 3 -11.00 -44.32 13.21
CA LYS A 3 -10.86 -44.42 11.75
C LYS A 3 -9.85 -43.36 11.27
N PHE A 4 -8.97 -43.81 10.38
CA PHE A 4 -7.88 -43.06 9.75
C PHE A 4 -8.35 -41.80 9.01
N LEU A 5 -7.80 -40.64 9.39
CA LEU A 5 -7.82 -39.42 8.59
C LEU A 5 -6.53 -39.40 7.73
N LYS A 6 -6.68 -39.28 6.42
CA LYS A 6 -5.57 -39.05 5.48
C LYS A 6 -5.03 -37.61 5.65
N PRO A 7 -3.71 -37.38 5.58
CA PRO A 7 -3.16 -36.04 5.55
C PRO A 7 -3.39 -35.42 4.16
N LEU A 8 -3.98 -34.22 4.14
CA LEU A 8 -4.04 -33.39 2.93
C LEU A 8 -2.63 -32.89 2.63
N LEU A 9 -2.16 -33.16 1.42
CA LEU A 9 -0.83 -32.78 0.94
C LEU A 9 -0.64 -31.27 0.89
N LEU A 10 0.55 -30.89 1.35
CA LEU A 10 1.20 -29.59 1.30
C LEU A 10 1.25 -29.06 -0.15
N ALA A 11 0.54 -27.98 -0.45
CA ALA A 11 0.80 -27.19 -1.65
C ALA A 11 1.99 -26.27 -1.35
N GLY A 12 3.20 -26.76 -1.67
CA GLY A 12 4.41 -25.94 -1.67
C GLY A 12 4.25 -24.79 -2.68
N PHE A 13 4.28 -23.56 -2.20
CA PHE A 13 4.44 -22.39 -3.04
C PHE A 13 5.88 -22.41 -3.58
N VAL A 14 6.07 -23.05 -4.73
CA VAL A 14 7.13 -22.66 -5.64
C VAL A 14 6.83 -21.21 -6.02
N ALA A 15 7.80 -20.32 -5.82
CA ALA A 15 7.83 -19.02 -6.46
C ALA A 15 7.85 -19.26 -7.97
N ALA A 16 6.68 -19.47 -8.55
CA ALA A 16 6.51 -19.48 -9.99
C ALA A 16 6.76 -18.05 -10.43
N THR A 17 7.96 -17.79 -10.95
CA THR A 17 8.19 -16.73 -11.92
C THR A 17 7.30 -17.04 -13.12
N ALA A 18 6.02 -16.71 -13.00
CA ALA A 18 5.12 -16.66 -14.14
C ALA A 18 5.59 -15.47 -14.96
N ALA A 19 6.47 -15.75 -15.93
CA ALA A 19 6.66 -14.86 -17.07
C ALA A 19 5.26 -14.67 -17.68
N LEU A 20 4.64 -13.53 -17.38
CA LEU A 20 3.46 -13.09 -18.11
C LEU A 20 3.86 -13.08 -19.59
N PRO A 21 2.98 -13.54 -20.51
CA PRO A 21 3.26 -13.39 -21.92
C PRO A 21 3.46 -11.89 -22.18
N ALA A 22 4.70 -11.53 -22.53
CA ALA A 22 5.04 -10.22 -23.01
C ALA A 22 4.20 -10.00 -24.27
N HIS A 23 3.08 -9.29 -24.12
CA HIS A 23 2.44 -8.67 -25.27
C HIS A 23 3.48 -7.71 -25.80
N ALA A 24 4.08 -8.06 -26.94
CA ALA A 24 5.01 -7.21 -27.66
C ALA A 24 4.25 -5.95 -28.12
N GLN A 25 4.13 -4.99 -27.21
CA GLN A 25 3.75 -3.62 -27.54
C GLN A 25 4.99 -2.93 -28.08
N THR A 26 4.82 -2.27 -29.22
CA THR A 26 5.77 -1.29 -29.73
C THR A 26 6.14 -0.36 -28.56
N PRO A 27 7.43 -0.18 -28.23
CA PRO A 27 7.82 0.67 -27.11
C PRO A 27 7.23 2.06 -27.35
N ALA A 28 6.32 2.47 -26.46
CA ALA A 28 5.77 3.81 -26.50
C ALA A 28 6.94 4.79 -26.48
N ALA A 29 6.98 5.72 -27.43
CA ALA A 29 8.03 6.73 -27.50
C ALA A 29 8.03 7.54 -26.20
N THR A 30 8.95 7.23 -25.29
CA THR A 30 9.13 7.98 -24.05
C THR A 30 9.48 9.41 -24.38
N SER A 31 8.76 10.38 -23.82
CA SER A 31 9.03 11.79 -24.09
C SER A 31 10.35 12.23 -23.46
N ALA A 32 10.86 13.40 -23.85
CA ALA A 32 11.90 14.07 -23.07
C ALA A 32 11.39 14.36 -21.64
N VAL A 33 12.32 14.35 -20.67
CA VAL A 33 12.03 14.76 -19.29
C VAL A 33 11.84 16.27 -19.26
N LYS A 34 10.74 16.75 -18.70
CA LYS A 34 10.50 18.17 -18.45
C LYS A 34 10.73 18.48 -16.97
N THR A 35 11.39 19.60 -16.68
CA THR A 35 11.68 20.07 -15.32
C THR A 35 10.84 21.32 -15.02
N LEU A 36 10.13 21.29 -13.90
CA LEU A 36 9.40 22.44 -13.34
C LEU A 36 10.26 23.15 -12.29
N ALA A 37 9.79 24.30 -11.83
CA ALA A 37 10.35 24.95 -10.65
C ALA A 37 10.37 23.99 -9.45
N GLY A 38 11.37 24.12 -8.57
CA GLY A 38 11.52 23.23 -7.41
C GLY A 38 12.04 21.81 -7.74
N ARG A 39 12.69 21.63 -8.90
CA ARG A 39 13.32 20.35 -9.34
C ARG A 39 12.34 19.16 -9.45
N THR A 40 11.04 19.43 -9.52
CA THR A 40 10.06 18.43 -9.94
C THR A 40 10.28 18.14 -11.41
N GLN A 41 10.45 16.87 -11.76
CA GLN A 41 10.64 16.42 -13.13
C GLN A 41 9.55 15.43 -13.49
N TYR A 42 9.07 15.49 -14.73
CA TYR A 42 8.09 14.51 -15.20
C TYR A 42 8.35 14.09 -16.64
N GLN A 43 7.90 12.89 -16.98
CA GLN A 43 8.09 12.27 -18.28
C GLN A 43 6.85 11.44 -18.62
N LEU A 44 6.36 11.54 -19.86
CA LEU A 44 5.36 10.60 -20.38
C LEU A 44 6.06 9.25 -20.61
N ILE A 45 5.64 8.24 -19.85
CA ILE A 45 6.21 6.90 -19.88
C ILE A 45 5.35 5.89 -20.64
N GLY A 46 4.12 6.25 -20.99
CA GLY A 46 3.24 5.40 -21.78
C GLY A 46 1.82 5.94 -21.89
N GLN A 47 1.02 5.24 -22.68
CA GLN A 47 -0.41 5.46 -22.79
C GLN A 47 -1.09 4.09 -22.90
N TRP A 48 -2.15 3.88 -22.14
CA TRP A 48 -2.95 2.66 -22.18
C TRP A 48 -4.29 2.96 -22.84
N ASP A 49 -4.66 2.16 -23.84
CA ASP A 49 -5.93 2.28 -24.53
C ASP A 49 -7.08 1.62 -23.74
N VAL A 50 -8.32 1.91 -24.16
CA VAL A 50 -9.54 1.38 -23.53
C VAL A 50 -9.56 -0.16 -23.51
N ASN A 51 -9.05 -0.81 -24.56
CA ASN A 51 -9.04 -2.27 -24.65
C ASN A 51 -8.15 -2.87 -23.57
N ARG A 52 -6.93 -2.34 -23.42
CA ARG A 52 -6.00 -2.75 -22.37
C ARG A 52 -6.58 -2.54 -20.98
N LEU A 53 -7.18 -1.38 -20.73
CA LEU A 53 -7.81 -1.08 -19.43
C LEU A 53 -8.95 -2.09 -19.13
N ASN A 54 -9.77 -2.42 -20.12
CA ASN A 54 -10.84 -3.40 -19.96
C ASN A 54 -10.32 -4.83 -19.79
N THR A 55 -9.19 -5.21 -20.39
CA THR A 55 -8.51 -6.48 -20.12
C THR A 55 -8.04 -6.55 -18.66
N ILE A 56 -7.48 -5.46 -18.13
CA ILE A 56 -7.08 -5.39 -16.71
C ILE A 56 -8.29 -5.63 -15.80
N LEU A 57 -9.42 -5.00 -16.08
CA LEU A 57 -10.64 -5.12 -15.28
C LEU A 57 -11.27 -6.52 -15.37
N SER A 58 -11.31 -7.11 -16.56
CA SER A 58 -12.07 -8.34 -16.82
C SER A 58 -11.26 -9.63 -16.71
N SER A 59 -9.93 -9.57 -16.80
CA SER A 59 -9.04 -10.74 -16.83
C SER A 59 -7.92 -10.64 -15.80
N ASP A 60 -7.09 -9.60 -15.88
CA ASP A 60 -5.83 -9.58 -15.13
C ASP A 60 -6.06 -9.39 -13.62
N THR A 61 -6.99 -8.49 -13.26
CA THR A 61 -7.37 -8.25 -11.86
C THR A 61 -8.04 -9.49 -11.25
N PRO A 62 -9.04 -10.14 -11.88
CA PRO A 62 -9.58 -11.39 -11.36
C PRO A 62 -8.53 -12.48 -11.13
N LYS A 63 -7.58 -12.62 -12.07
CA LYS A 63 -6.46 -13.56 -11.93
C LYS A 63 -5.55 -13.22 -10.75
N PHE A 64 -5.23 -11.94 -10.57
CA PHE A 64 -4.41 -11.46 -9.45
C PHE A 64 -5.09 -11.66 -8.09
N ALA A 65 -6.39 -11.32 -8.02
CA ALA A 65 -7.17 -11.34 -6.79
C ALA A 65 -7.66 -12.75 -6.40
N GLY A 66 -7.76 -13.66 -7.36
CA GLY A 66 -8.33 -14.99 -7.17
C GLY A 66 -9.86 -15.00 -7.07
N ILE A 67 -10.52 -13.89 -7.42
CA ILE A 67 -11.98 -13.74 -7.42
C ILE A 67 -12.42 -12.89 -8.62
N SER A 68 -13.65 -13.11 -9.10
CA SER A 68 -14.25 -12.24 -10.12
C SER A 68 -15.10 -11.16 -9.47
N VAL A 69 -14.87 -9.92 -9.87
CA VAL A 69 -15.65 -8.74 -9.47
C VAL A 69 -16.05 -7.99 -10.73
N THR A 70 -17.25 -7.43 -10.76
CA THR A 70 -17.70 -6.58 -11.87
C THR A 70 -17.22 -5.16 -11.65
N TYR A 71 -16.50 -4.64 -12.63
CA TYR A 71 -15.97 -3.28 -12.66
C TYR A 71 -16.66 -2.47 -13.76
N THR A 72 -16.60 -1.14 -13.66
CA THR A 72 -17.18 -0.24 -14.66
C THR A 72 -16.23 -0.15 -15.85
N PRO A 73 -16.63 -0.55 -17.07
CA PRO A 73 -15.71 -0.59 -18.22
C PRO A 73 -15.15 0.78 -18.57
N ALA A 74 -13.82 0.88 -18.73
CA ALA A 74 -13.13 2.11 -19.08
C ALA A 74 -13.74 2.75 -20.34
N ARG A 75 -13.91 4.08 -20.31
CA ARG A 75 -14.50 4.87 -21.40
C ARG A 75 -13.49 5.69 -22.19
N THR A 76 -12.28 5.83 -21.67
CA THR A 76 -11.22 6.69 -22.20
C THR A 76 -9.86 6.02 -21.99
N GLY A 77 -8.91 6.31 -22.87
CA GLY A 77 -7.52 5.91 -22.67
C GLY A 77 -6.85 6.75 -21.58
N VAL A 78 -5.64 6.37 -21.17
CA VAL A 78 -4.94 7.00 -20.06
C VAL A 78 -3.47 7.23 -20.40
N LYS A 79 -3.01 8.47 -20.25
CA LYS A 79 -1.58 8.85 -20.31
C LYS A 79 -0.93 8.67 -18.95
N LEU A 80 0.26 8.11 -18.95
CA LEU A 80 1.02 7.78 -17.75
C LEU A 80 2.28 8.62 -17.68
N TYR A 81 2.40 9.39 -16.61
CA TYR A 81 3.55 10.23 -16.34
C TYR A 81 4.28 9.72 -15.10
N ARG A 82 5.60 9.49 -15.23
CA ARG A 82 6.45 9.33 -14.06
C ARG A 82 6.85 10.72 -13.59
N ILE A 83 6.67 10.98 -12.30
CA ILE A 83 7.12 12.22 -11.66
C ILE A 83 8.24 11.85 -10.69
N SER A 84 9.31 12.63 -10.68
CA SER A 84 10.35 12.59 -9.66
C SER A 84 10.44 13.94 -8.95
N TYR A 85 10.55 13.89 -7.63
CA TYR A 85 10.43 15.05 -6.75
C TYR A 85 11.46 14.99 -5.63
N ASP A 86 11.84 16.16 -5.15
CA ASP A 86 12.69 16.30 -3.97
C ASP A 86 11.80 16.28 -2.72
N SER A 87 12.29 15.67 -1.66
CA SER A 87 11.61 15.56 -0.37
C SER A 87 12.65 15.45 0.75
N VAL A 88 12.20 15.17 1.97
CA VAL A 88 13.04 15.01 3.16
C VAL A 88 12.60 13.81 3.98
N VAL A 89 13.54 13.15 4.65
CA VAL A 89 13.27 12.04 5.58
C VAL A 89 13.16 12.59 7.01
N PRO A 90 11.95 12.70 7.58
CA PRO A 90 11.76 13.36 8.89
C PRO A 90 12.56 12.69 10.02
N GLU A 91 12.59 11.36 10.03
CA GLU A 91 13.28 10.57 11.06
C GLU A 91 14.81 10.78 11.05
N LYS A 92 15.37 11.28 9.95
CA LYS A 92 16.80 11.55 9.78
C LYS A 92 17.13 13.05 9.78
N GLY A 93 16.41 13.82 10.60
CA GLY A 93 16.63 15.27 10.70
C GLY A 93 16.38 16.00 9.39
N ASN A 94 15.34 15.59 8.64
CA ASN A 94 15.01 16.10 7.31
C ASN A 94 16.13 15.93 6.27
N LYS A 95 16.88 14.82 6.33
CA LYS A 95 17.86 14.45 5.28
C LYS A 95 17.17 14.53 3.91
N PRO A 96 17.72 15.27 2.93
CA PRO A 96 17.17 15.32 1.58
C PRO A 96 17.13 13.94 0.92
N ILE A 97 16.05 13.67 0.18
CA ILE A 97 15.86 12.45 -0.60
C ILE A 97 15.18 12.79 -1.93
N ARG A 98 15.50 12.01 -2.97
CA ARG A 98 14.77 12.03 -4.23
C ARG A 98 13.94 10.78 -4.38
N ALA A 99 12.68 10.95 -4.75
CA ALA A 99 11.70 9.88 -4.89
C ALA A 99 10.90 10.05 -6.19
N SER A 100 10.05 9.06 -6.48
CA SER A 100 9.20 9.05 -7.67
C SER A 100 7.77 8.59 -7.38
N GLY A 101 6.95 8.66 -8.41
CA GLY A 101 5.61 8.11 -8.44
C GLY A 101 4.94 8.30 -9.80
N LEU A 102 3.65 7.99 -9.85
CA LEU A 102 2.81 8.05 -11.03
C LEU A 102 1.79 9.17 -10.97
N LEU A 103 1.61 9.86 -12.09
CA LEU A 103 0.40 10.60 -12.44
C LEU A 103 -0.21 9.95 -13.69
N ALA A 104 -1.41 9.39 -13.56
CA ALA A 104 -2.19 8.85 -14.67
C ALA A 104 -3.35 9.80 -14.97
N LEU A 105 -3.46 10.25 -16.22
CA LEU A 105 -4.45 11.21 -16.68
C LEU A 105 -5.29 10.64 -17.82
N PRO A 106 -6.63 10.79 -17.78
CA PRO A 106 -7.49 10.36 -18.87
C PRO A 106 -7.22 11.17 -20.15
N ASP A 107 -7.36 10.54 -21.31
CA ASP A 107 -7.11 11.19 -22.61
C ASP A 107 -8.09 12.35 -22.87
N ASP A 108 -9.33 12.19 -22.41
CA ASP A 108 -10.41 13.17 -22.46
C ASP A 108 -10.47 14.06 -21.21
N ALA A 109 -9.38 14.14 -20.42
CA ALA A 109 -9.31 14.99 -19.24
C ALA A 109 -9.74 16.43 -19.54
N GLY A 110 -10.80 16.89 -18.88
CA GLY A 110 -11.21 18.30 -18.87
C GLY A 110 -10.22 19.17 -18.08
N ALA A 111 -10.41 20.49 -18.10
CA ALA A 111 -9.55 21.42 -17.35
C ALA A 111 -9.58 21.16 -15.83
N THR A 112 -10.69 20.62 -15.31
CA THR A 112 -10.83 20.18 -13.92
C THR A 112 -11.29 18.73 -13.87
N LEU A 113 -10.78 17.96 -12.91
CA LEU A 113 -11.12 16.55 -12.73
C LEU A 113 -10.92 16.11 -11.27
N PRO A 114 -11.66 15.11 -10.78
CA PRO A 114 -11.41 14.54 -9.46
C PRO A 114 -10.08 13.80 -9.46
N VAL A 115 -9.37 13.85 -8.32
CA VAL A 115 -8.10 13.13 -8.10
C VAL A 115 -8.34 12.04 -7.07
N VAL A 116 -7.82 10.84 -7.34
CA VAL A 116 -7.60 9.83 -6.30
C VAL A 116 -6.11 9.64 -6.08
N SER A 117 -5.66 9.88 -4.84
CA SER A 117 -4.32 9.51 -4.40
C SER A 117 -4.34 8.07 -3.91
N TYR A 118 -3.70 7.17 -4.66
CA TYR A 118 -3.59 5.76 -4.31
C TYR A 118 -2.26 5.47 -3.61
N GLN A 119 -2.35 4.84 -2.45
CA GLN A 119 -1.24 4.33 -1.67
C GLN A 119 -1.14 2.82 -1.87
N HIS A 120 -0.04 2.37 -2.44
CA HIS A 120 0.21 0.98 -2.79
C HIS A 120 0.53 0.13 -1.54
N GLY A 121 0.24 -1.17 -1.63
CA GLY A 121 0.47 -2.16 -0.58
C GLY A 121 1.94 -2.58 -0.45
N THR A 122 2.19 -3.64 0.32
CA THR A 122 3.53 -4.22 0.43
C THR A 122 3.92 -4.85 -0.90
N VAL A 123 5.07 -4.45 -1.44
CA VAL A 123 5.65 -5.00 -2.66
C VAL A 123 7.02 -5.63 -2.39
N TYR A 124 7.48 -6.51 -3.26
CA TYR A 124 8.72 -7.27 -3.05
C TYR A 124 9.82 -6.91 -4.06
N GLY A 125 9.46 -6.31 -5.18
CA GLY A 125 10.38 -5.67 -6.13
C GLY A 125 10.42 -4.15 -5.97
N ARG A 126 11.60 -3.54 -6.19
CA ARG A 126 11.76 -2.06 -6.13
C ARG A 126 10.86 -1.32 -7.14
N GLN A 127 10.56 -1.97 -8.26
CA GLN A 127 9.76 -1.41 -9.36
C GLN A 127 8.32 -1.93 -9.38
N GLU A 128 7.85 -2.66 -8.36
CA GLU A 128 6.45 -3.11 -8.30
C GLU A 128 5.49 -2.00 -7.80
N VAL A 129 5.89 -0.74 -7.97
CA VAL A 129 5.32 0.48 -7.39
C VAL A 129 4.63 1.35 -8.47
N PRO A 130 3.83 2.37 -8.10
CA PRO A 130 3.03 3.13 -9.05
C PRO A 130 3.80 3.72 -10.24
N GLY A 131 4.98 4.28 -10.02
CA GLY A 131 5.86 4.87 -11.04
C GLY A 131 6.37 3.89 -12.09
N PHE A 132 6.12 2.59 -11.89
CA PHE A 132 6.41 1.50 -12.82
C PHE A 132 5.15 0.63 -13.00
N PRO A 133 4.08 1.21 -13.57
CA PRO A 133 2.72 0.63 -13.50
C PRO A 133 2.59 -0.70 -14.25
N GLU A 134 3.50 -0.99 -15.18
CA GLU A 134 3.60 -2.29 -15.86
C GLU A 134 3.90 -3.46 -14.90
N GLN A 135 4.53 -3.20 -13.76
CA GLN A 135 4.93 -4.19 -12.75
C GLN A 135 4.07 -4.12 -11.48
N SER A 136 3.00 -3.32 -11.48
CA SER A 136 2.17 -3.07 -10.29
C SER A 136 0.70 -3.42 -10.55
N PRO A 137 0.28 -4.69 -10.33
CA PRO A 137 -1.10 -5.12 -10.59
C PRO A 137 -2.16 -4.34 -9.81
N GLU A 138 -1.85 -3.92 -8.58
CA GLU A 138 -2.79 -3.07 -7.80
C GLU A 138 -2.95 -1.68 -8.41
N THR A 139 -1.85 -1.08 -8.90
CA THR A 139 -1.89 0.23 -9.57
C THR A 139 -2.62 0.11 -10.90
N GLN A 140 -2.45 -0.99 -11.63
CA GLN A 140 -3.17 -1.28 -12.87
C GLN A 140 -4.68 -1.24 -12.67
N LEU A 141 -5.19 -1.88 -11.61
CA LEU A 141 -6.61 -1.82 -11.26
C LEU A 141 -7.06 -0.39 -10.99
N MET A 142 -6.29 0.37 -10.20
CA MET A 142 -6.65 1.76 -9.87
C MET A 142 -6.65 2.66 -11.12
N ILE A 143 -5.68 2.51 -12.02
CA ILE A 143 -5.67 3.23 -13.30
C ILE A 143 -6.91 2.86 -14.12
N ALA A 144 -7.23 1.57 -14.27
CA ALA A 144 -8.34 1.13 -15.09
C ALA A 144 -9.71 1.57 -14.54
N GLN A 145 -9.93 1.43 -13.22
CA GLN A 145 -11.22 1.73 -12.60
C GLN A 145 -11.44 3.23 -12.36
N PHE A 146 -10.39 4.02 -12.13
CA PHE A 146 -10.51 5.45 -11.85
C PHE A 146 -10.08 6.30 -13.05
N ALA A 147 -8.84 6.17 -13.54
CA ALA A 147 -8.38 6.99 -14.66
C ALA A 147 -9.12 6.67 -15.95
N GLY A 148 -9.40 5.38 -16.22
CA GLY A 148 -10.28 4.95 -17.32
C GLY A 148 -11.74 5.46 -17.20
N GLN A 149 -12.12 6.04 -16.06
CA GLN A 149 -13.42 6.64 -15.77
C GLN A 149 -13.35 8.17 -15.52
N GLY A 150 -12.26 8.83 -15.90
CA GLY A 150 -12.16 10.30 -15.87
C GLY A 150 -11.57 10.91 -14.60
N TYR A 151 -10.97 10.12 -13.71
CA TYR A 151 -10.21 10.64 -12.57
C TYR A 151 -8.73 10.82 -12.94
N ALA A 152 -8.05 11.76 -12.30
CA ALA A 152 -6.59 11.65 -12.18
C ALA A 152 -6.26 10.61 -11.10
N VAL A 153 -5.35 9.69 -11.39
CA VAL A 153 -4.80 8.77 -10.37
C VAL A 153 -3.36 9.18 -10.08
N VAL A 154 -3.05 9.42 -8.81
CA VAL A 154 -1.70 9.77 -8.36
C VAL A 154 -1.22 8.79 -7.30
N GLY A 155 0.01 8.32 -7.35
CA GLY A 155 0.56 7.43 -6.34
C GLY A 155 2.07 7.58 -6.19
N ALA A 156 2.54 7.81 -4.96
CA ALA A 156 3.96 7.85 -4.65
C ALA A 156 4.53 6.42 -4.58
N ASP A 157 5.80 6.25 -4.95
CA ASP A 157 6.51 4.97 -4.82
C ASP A 157 6.95 4.67 -3.39
N TYR A 158 6.86 5.65 -2.49
CA TYR A 158 7.50 5.70 -1.17
C TYR A 158 9.02 5.86 -1.19
N PHE A 159 9.58 6.27 -0.06
CA PHE A 159 11.03 6.43 0.10
C PHE A 159 11.75 5.08 0.06
N GLY A 160 12.85 5.05 -0.69
CA GLY A 160 13.68 3.87 -0.90
C GLY A 160 13.17 2.88 -1.94
N MET A 161 12.11 3.24 -2.67
CA MET A 161 11.49 2.45 -3.73
C MET A 161 11.46 3.21 -5.07
N GLY A 162 11.06 2.53 -6.15
CA GLY A 162 11.07 3.09 -7.49
C GLY A 162 12.48 3.48 -7.93
N ILE A 163 12.68 4.76 -8.25
CA ILE A 163 14.01 5.28 -8.64
C ILE A 163 14.89 5.67 -7.44
N SER A 164 14.32 5.76 -6.23
CA SER A 164 15.09 6.12 -5.04
C SER A 164 16.19 5.08 -4.80
N THR A 165 17.34 5.47 -4.26
CA THR A 165 18.47 4.57 -3.97
C THR A 165 18.66 4.30 -2.48
N GLU A 166 17.88 4.97 -1.62
CA GLU A 166 17.94 4.79 -0.17
C GLU A 166 17.24 3.48 0.28
N PRO A 167 17.50 3.00 1.51
CA PRO A 167 16.73 1.90 2.10
C PRO A 167 15.24 2.24 2.24
N GLU A 168 14.36 1.23 2.14
CA GLU A 168 12.91 1.42 2.20
C GLU A 168 12.43 1.83 3.59
N GLY A 169 11.57 2.86 3.63
CA GLY A 169 10.85 3.31 4.82
C GLY A 169 9.59 2.49 5.13
N TYR A 170 9.65 1.16 5.13
CA TYR A 170 8.50 0.28 5.37
C TYR A 170 7.81 0.55 6.71
N LEU A 171 6.53 0.94 6.66
CA LEU A 171 5.70 1.33 7.81
C LEU A 171 6.35 2.36 8.77
N VAL A 172 7.25 3.21 8.25
CA VAL A 172 7.80 4.38 8.93
C VAL A 172 6.86 5.56 8.69
N LYS A 173 6.00 5.85 9.69
CA LYS A 173 4.82 6.70 9.52
C LYS A 173 5.14 8.09 8.93
N ALA A 174 6.10 8.83 9.50
CA ALA A 174 6.31 10.22 9.06
C ALA A 174 6.98 10.29 7.68
N SER A 175 7.87 9.33 7.36
CA SER A 175 8.36 9.14 5.98
C SER A 175 7.24 8.87 4.97
N HIS A 176 6.31 7.96 5.29
CA HIS A 176 5.13 7.68 4.44
C HIS A 176 4.26 8.92 4.23
N GLN A 177 4.01 9.66 5.31
CA GLN A 177 3.29 10.94 5.25
C GLN A 177 4.01 11.94 4.34
N GLN A 178 5.32 12.12 4.52
CA GLN A 178 6.10 13.11 3.80
C GLN A 178 6.21 12.77 2.31
N ALA A 179 6.53 11.52 1.97
CA ALA A 179 6.60 11.04 0.60
C ALA A 179 5.29 11.27 -0.16
N CYS A 180 4.16 10.84 0.43
CA CYS A 180 2.87 10.95 -0.25
C CYS A 180 2.39 12.41 -0.36
N PHE A 181 2.64 13.23 0.67
CA PHE A 181 2.25 14.63 0.66
C PHE A 181 3.04 15.43 -0.40
N ASP A 182 4.36 15.30 -0.41
CA ASP A 182 5.20 16.01 -1.38
C ASP A 182 4.95 15.52 -2.80
N PHE A 183 4.69 14.21 -2.98
CA PHE A 183 4.29 13.68 -4.27
C PHE A 183 2.94 14.27 -4.74
N LEU A 184 1.94 14.37 -3.87
CA LEU A 184 0.65 14.97 -4.21
C LEU A 184 0.84 16.44 -4.65
N MET A 185 1.70 17.20 -3.96
CA MET A 185 2.02 18.58 -4.35
C MET A 185 2.74 18.63 -5.71
N ALA A 186 3.72 17.75 -5.94
CA ALA A 186 4.42 17.64 -7.22
C ALA A 186 3.48 17.24 -8.37
N ALA A 187 2.57 16.29 -8.13
CA ALA A 187 1.56 15.88 -9.09
C ALA A 187 0.59 17.01 -9.43
N ASN A 188 0.16 17.79 -8.44
CA ASN A 188 -0.66 18.99 -8.66
C ASN A 188 0.08 20.04 -9.51
N ALA A 189 1.38 20.25 -9.28
CA ALA A 189 2.18 21.16 -10.09
C ALA A 189 2.31 20.68 -11.54
N VAL A 190 2.52 19.38 -11.76
CA VAL A 190 2.57 18.78 -13.10
C VAL A 190 1.21 18.84 -13.79
N MET A 191 0.11 18.56 -13.08
CA MET A 191 -1.24 18.75 -13.63
C MET A 191 -1.47 20.20 -14.05
N ALA A 192 -1.10 21.18 -13.22
CA ALA A 192 -1.25 22.59 -13.55
C ALA A 192 -0.47 23.01 -14.80
N ASP A 193 0.77 22.53 -14.94
CA ASP A 193 1.59 22.75 -16.14
C ASP A 193 1.00 22.08 -17.40
N LEU A 194 0.28 20.97 -17.24
CA LEU A 194 -0.50 20.31 -18.29
C LEU A 194 -1.89 20.95 -18.51
N GLY A 195 -2.21 22.07 -17.84
CA GLY A 195 -3.50 22.76 -17.96
C GLY A 195 -4.66 22.00 -17.30
N ARG A 196 -4.39 21.32 -16.19
CA ARG A 196 -5.34 20.50 -15.41
C ARG A 196 -5.33 20.91 -13.94
N GLN A 197 -6.48 20.81 -13.28
CA GLN A 197 -6.64 21.13 -11.86
C GLN A 197 -7.53 20.10 -11.15
N SER A 198 -7.24 19.84 -9.88
CA SER A 198 -8.08 18.99 -9.04
C SER A 198 -9.38 19.71 -8.66
N SER A 199 -10.53 19.07 -8.87
CA SER A 199 -11.83 19.55 -8.37
C SER A 199 -12.21 18.94 -7.02
N LYS A 200 -11.75 17.70 -6.78
CA LYS A 200 -11.96 16.93 -5.55
C LYS A 200 -10.72 16.08 -5.28
N LEU A 201 -10.45 15.82 -4.00
CA LEU A 201 -9.35 14.96 -3.57
C LEU A 201 -9.89 13.77 -2.77
N TYR A 202 -9.68 12.58 -3.30
CA TYR A 202 -9.94 11.32 -2.62
C TYR A 202 -8.63 10.62 -2.32
N LEU A 203 -8.59 9.83 -1.23
CA LEU A 203 -7.46 8.98 -0.88
C LEU A 203 -7.91 7.52 -0.87
N ALA A 204 -7.06 6.62 -1.35
CA ALA A 204 -7.36 5.19 -1.38
C ALA A 204 -6.10 4.37 -1.11
N GLY A 205 -6.23 3.20 -0.49
CA GLY A 205 -5.09 2.31 -0.30
C GLY A 205 -5.45 0.93 0.25
N TRP A 206 -4.61 -0.06 -0.03
CA TRP A 206 -4.79 -1.45 0.40
C TRP A 206 -3.60 -1.97 1.20
N SER A 207 -3.87 -2.79 2.23
CA SER A 207 -2.81 -3.40 3.05
C SER A 207 -1.95 -2.31 3.71
N GLN A 208 -0.61 -2.38 3.60
CA GLN A 208 0.30 -1.27 3.95
C GLN A 208 -0.22 0.08 3.42
N GLY A 209 -0.68 0.11 2.17
CA GLY A 209 -1.23 1.31 1.54
C GLY A 209 -2.41 1.90 2.30
N GLY A 210 -3.27 1.08 2.91
CA GLY A 210 -4.36 1.56 3.76
C GLY A 210 -3.86 2.24 5.05
N PHE A 211 -2.77 1.74 5.65
CA PHE A 211 -2.09 2.43 6.75
C PHE A 211 -1.54 3.79 6.29
N VAL A 212 -0.91 3.83 5.11
CA VAL A 212 -0.33 5.04 4.52
C VAL A 212 -1.41 6.05 4.14
N THR A 213 -2.55 5.61 3.60
CA THR A 213 -3.71 6.47 3.27
C THR A 213 -4.18 7.22 4.51
N MET A 214 -4.36 6.53 5.63
CA MET A 214 -4.77 7.18 6.87
C MET A 214 -3.66 8.07 7.45
N ALA A 215 -2.40 7.68 7.33
CA ALA A 215 -1.29 8.54 7.74
C ALA A 215 -1.25 9.85 6.91
N LEU A 216 -1.39 9.74 5.59
CA LEU A 216 -1.49 10.88 4.67
C LEU A 216 -2.70 11.75 5.02
N LEU A 217 -3.86 11.15 5.28
CA LEU A 217 -5.06 11.88 5.71
C LEU A 217 -4.79 12.73 6.93
N GLU A 218 -4.16 12.17 7.97
CA GLU A 218 -3.78 12.91 9.17
C GLU A 218 -2.90 14.13 8.82
N LYS A 219 -1.90 13.96 7.93
CA LYS A 219 -1.02 15.06 7.53
C LYS A 219 -1.76 16.13 6.73
N LEU A 220 -2.65 15.75 5.82
CA LEU A 220 -3.46 16.68 5.02
C LEU A 220 -4.41 17.49 5.89
N GLU A 221 -5.13 16.85 6.81
CA GLU A 221 -6.04 17.55 7.74
C GLU A 221 -5.29 18.53 8.66
N ARG A 222 -4.10 18.14 9.16
CA ARG A 222 -3.24 19.04 9.94
C ARG A 222 -2.73 20.24 9.12
N SER A 223 -2.57 20.05 7.81
CA SER A 223 -2.13 21.09 6.88
C SER A 223 -3.28 21.92 6.31
N GLY A 224 -4.53 21.67 6.74
CA GLY A 224 -5.71 22.37 6.25
C GLY A 224 -6.13 22.01 4.82
N VAL A 225 -5.61 20.92 4.26
CA VAL A 225 -6.00 20.44 2.93
C VAL A 225 -7.28 19.61 3.05
N LYS A 226 -8.32 20.02 2.33
CA LYS A 226 -9.60 19.31 2.28
C LYS A 226 -9.44 17.97 1.56
N VAL A 227 -10.00 16.92 2.15
CA VAL A 227 -10.15 15.59 1.55
C VAL A 227 -11.64 15.28 1.46
N ASP A 228 -12.12 14.94 0.26
CA ASP A 228 -13.54 14.67 -0.02
C ASP A 228 -13.97 13.25 0.36
N GLY A 229 -13.01 12.32 0.52
CA GLY A 229 -13.22 10.99 1.07
C GLY A 229 -11.93 10.17 1.12
N ALA A 230 -11.80 9.29 2.10
CA ALA A 230 -10.70 8.35 2.21
C ALA A 230 -11.22 6.91 2.33
N ALA A 231 -10.72 6.01 1.51
CA ALA A 231 -11.10 4.61 1.51
C ALA A 231 -9.88 3.72 1.76
N THR A 232 -10.02 2.71 2.61
CA THR A 232 -8.95 1.72 2.82
C THR A 232 -9.49 0.31 2.70
N ALA A 233 -8.71 -0.63 2.19
CA ALA A 233 -9.02 -2.07 2.25
C ALA A 233 -7.97 -2.80 3.08
N SER A 234 -8.40 -3.64 4.01
CA SER A 234 -7.52 -4.51 4.80
C SER A 234 -6.32 -3.75 5.38
N ALA A 235 -6.57 -2.61 6.01
CA ALA A 235 -5.51 -1.74 6.50
C ALA A 235 -5.02 -2.18 7.90
N PRO A 236 -3.72 -2.44 8.11
CA PRO A 236 -3.15 -2.64 9.44
C PRO A 236 -2.97 -1.28 10.13
N LEU A 237 -4.07 -0.65 10.56
CA LEU A 237 -4.01 0.69 11.16
C LEU A 237 -3.31 0.74 12.53
N ASP A 238 -3.08 -0.43 13.15
CA ASP A 238 -2.35 -0.59 14.41
C ASP A 238 -1.45 -1.83 14.34
N LEU A 239 -0.15 -1.63 14.13
CA LEU A 239 0.79 -2.75 14.05
C LEU A 239 0.98 -3.42 15.41
N GLY A 240 0.85 -2.67 16.51
CA GLY A 240 0.92 -3.20 17.87
C GLY A 240 -0.11 -4.30 18.09
N VAL A 241 -1.37 -4.02 17.78
CA VAL A 241 -2.44 -5.03 17.88
C VAL A 241 -2.24 -6.16 16.87
N ALA A 242 -1.92 -5.85 15.61
CA ALA A 242 -1.75 -6.88 14.58
C ALA A 242 -0.62 -7.87 14.92
N MET A 243 0.57 -7.37 15.24
CA MET A 243 1.74 -8.22 15.53
C MET A 243 1.63 -8.95 16.86
N SER A 244 1.10 -8.31 17.90
CA SER A 244 0.86 -9.01 19.18
C SER A 244 -0.14 -10.16 18.98
N GLY A 245 -1.16 -9.96 18.14
CA GLY A 245 -2.09 -11.00 17.73
C GLY A 245 -1.40 -12.16 17.02
N PHE A 246 -0.54 -11.90 16.04
CA PHE A 246 0.19 -12.96 15.33
C PHE A 246 1.12 -13.78 16.24
N LEU A 247 1.72 -13.16 17.25
CA LEU A 247 2.63 -13.83 18.17
C LEU A 247 1.90 -14.61 19.28
N SER A 248 0.85 -14.02 19.86
CA SER A 248 0.18 -14.55 21.06
C SER A 248 -1.11 -15.32 20.77
N TYR A 249 -1.78 -15.00 19.65
CA TYR A 249 -3.07 -15.57 19.26
C TYR A 249 -3.12 -15.89 17.75
N PRO A 250 -2.17 -16.67 17.21
CA PRO A 250 -2.13 -17.00 15.79
C PRO A 250 -3.41 -17.73 15.36
N ARG A 251 -3.93 -17.38 14.18
CA ARG A 251 -5.07 -18.07 13.58
C ARG A 251 -4.58 -19.21 12.71
N PRO A 252 -5.31 -20.34 12.63
CA PRO A 252 -4.87 -21.51 11.85
C PRO A 252 -4.81 -21.27 10.33
N PHE A 253 -5.38 -20.17 9.85
CA PHE A 253 -5.40 -19.77 8.45
C PHE A 253 -4.63 -18.47 8.19
N ASP A 254 -3.83 -18.00 9.16
CA ASP A 254 -2.99 -16.84 8.96
C ASP A 254 -2.03 -17.05 7.77
N ALA A 255 -1.84 -15.99 6.99
CA ALA A 255 -0.96 -16.04 5.83
C ALA A 255 0.49 -16.34 6.23
N VAL A 256 1.09 -17.31 5.54
CA VAL A 256 2.52 -17.65 5.72
C VAL A 256 3.48 -16.50 5.42
N TRP A 257 3.04 -15.52 4.64
CA TRP A 257 3.83 -14.33 4.26
C TRP A 257 3.79 -13.19 5.30
N LEU A 258 3.07 -13.36 6.43
CA LEU A 258 3.09 -12.37 7.53
C LEU A 258 4.48 -12.18 8.15
N ASN A 259 5.36 -13.18 8.00
CA ASN A 259 6.78 -13.08 8.36
C ASN A 259 7.48 -11.87 7.71
N SER A 260 7.07 -11.48 6.50
CA SER A 260 7.63 -10.32 5.79
C SER A 260 7.42 -9.01 6.56
N ILE A 261 6.31 -8.84 7.27
CA ILE A 261 6.02 -7.60 8.00
C ILE A 261 7.01 -7.42 9.15
N PHE A 262 7.36 -8.50 9.86
CA PHE A 262 8.40 -8.48 10.91
C PHE A 262 9.77 -8.15 10.33
N ILE A 263 10.14 -8.79 9.21
CA ILE A 263 11.43 -8.57 8.55
C ILE A 263 11.56 -7.12 8.08
N LEU A 264 10.60 -6.65 7.27
CA LEU A 264 10.66 -5.34 6.63
C LEU A 264 10.60 -4.22 7.67
N SER A 265 9.73 -4.33 8.68
CA SER A 265 9.65 -3.31 9.74
C SER A 265 10.91 -3.28 10.60
N ALA A 266 11.51 -4.43 10.97
CA ALA A 266 12.69 -4.43 11.82
C ALA A 266 13.90 -3.78 11.15
N PHE A 267 14.18 -4.11 9.88
CA PHE A 267 15.26 -3.46 9.13
C PHE A 267 14.93 -2.00 8.79
N SER A 268 13.68 -1.69 8.44
CA SER A 268 13.29 -0.30 8.17
C SER A 268 13.45 0.58 9.41
N TYR A 269 13.01 0.10 10.57
CA TYR A 269 13.06 0.84 11.82
C TYR A 269 14.48 1.00 12.33
N GLU A 270 15.34 -0.01 12.15
CA GLU A 270 16.78 0.12 12.37
C GLU A 270 17.37 1.29 11.57
N ASN A 271 17.03 1.34 10.27
CA ASN A 271 17.57 2.34 9.34
C ASN A 271 17.02 3.75 9.55
N TYR A 272 15.75 3.90 9.92
CA TYR A 272 15.07 5.19 10.00
C TYR A 272 15.07 5.78 11.41
N TYR A 273 14.86 4.97 12.44
CA TYR A 273 14.82 5.45 13.83
C TYR A 273 16.18 5.42 14.54
N GLY A 274 17.24 4.98 13.86
CA GLY A 274 18.60 5.02 14.40
C GLY A 274 18.79 4.11 15.60
N VAL A 275 18.28 2.87 15.51
CA VAL A 275 18.38 1.86 16.57
C VAL A 275 19.26 0.71 16.07
N PRO A 276 20.61 0.80 16.17
CA PRO A 276 21.51 -0.19 15.61
C PRO A 276 21.27 -1.59 16.19
N GLY A 277 21.24 -2.61 15.31
CA GLY A 277 21.06 -4.00 15.71
C GLY A 277 19.62 -4.37 16.09
N LEU A 278 18.63 -3.52 15.84
CA LEU A 278 17.21 -3.82 16.04
C LEU A 278 16.77 -5.08 15.26
N ALA A 279 17.10 -5.18 13.97
CA ALA A 279 16.74 -6.36 13.17
C ALA A 279 17.42 -7.63 13.71
N ARG A 280 18.69 -7.52 14.09
CA ARG A 280 19.45 -8.63 14.66
C ARG A 280 19.01 -8.99 16.07
N SER A 281 18.37 -8.06 16.80
CA SER A 281 17.75 -8.33 18.09
C SER A 281 16.52 -9.22 17.95
N LEU A 282 15.78 -9.11 16.84
CA LEU A 282 14.53 -9.82 16.58
C LEU A 282 14.70 -11.15 15.83
N ILE A 283 15.55 -11.18 14.80
CA ILE A 283 15.65 -12.31 13.84
C ILE A 283 16.71 -13.31 14.31
N ASN A 284 16.40 -14.61 14.24
CA ASN A 284 17.37 -15.67 14.53
C ASN A 284 18.50 -15.72 13.49
N GLU A 285 19.73 -15.93 13.95
CA GLU A 285 20.96 -15.88 13.13
C GLU A 285 20.91 -16.72 11.84
N PRO A 286 20.37 -17.97 11.81
CA PRO A 286 20.31 -18.76 10.58
C PRO A 286 19.51 -18.10 9.44
N TYR A 287 18.62 -17.16 9.76
CA TYR A 287 17.70 -16.54 8.81
C TYR A 287 18.03 -15.06 8.54
N TYR A 288 18.98 -14.49 9.28
CA TYR A 288 19.28 -13.05 9.24
C TYR A 288 19.69 -12.58 7.85
N ASP A 289 20.60 -13.29 7.18
CA ASP A 289 21.10 -12.90 5.86
C ASP A 289 20.01 -12.98 4.77
N ALA A 290 19.15 -14.00 4.82
CA ALA A 290 18.03 -14.12 3.89
C ALA A 290 17.02 -12.98 4.12
N ALA A 291 16.69 -12.69 5.38
CA ALA A 291 15.81 -11.59 5.76
C ALA A 291 16.37 -10.22 5.34
N ARG A 292 17.68 -10.00 5.52
CA ARG A 292 18.36 -8.77 5.09
C ARG A 292 18.29 -8.60 3.58
N LYS A 293 18.58 -9.65 2.81
CA LYS A 293 18.45 -9.63 1.34
C LYS A 293 17.00 -9.35 0.91
N ALA A 294 16.02 -9.92 1.60
CA ALA A 294 14.60 -9.67 1.35
C ALA A 294 14.21 -8.19 1.55
N TYR A 295 14.73 -7.54 2.59
CA TYR A 295 14.54 -6.10 2.82
C TYR A 295 15.29 -5.24 1.81
N GLU A 296 16.55 -5.57 1.50
CA GLU A 296 17.39 -4.85 0.53
C GLU A 296 16.94 -5.07 -0.93
N ARG A 297 15.92 -5.91 -1.15
CA ARG A 297 15.39 -6.30 -2.47
C ARG A 297 16.45 -6.96 -3.35
N GLN A 298 17.37 -7.70 -2.73
CA GLN A 298 18.40 -8.49 -3.40
C GLN A 298 17.88 -9.89 -3.70
N PRO A 299 18.42 -10.58 -4.73
CA PRO A 299 18.11 -11.98 -4.98
C PRO A 299 18.44 -12.87 -3.77
N PHE A 300 17.49 -13.70 -3.36
CA PHE A 300 17.63 -14.71 -2.32
C PHE A 300 16.67 -15.88 -2.59
N ASN A 301 16.88 -17.02 -1.96
CA ASN A 301 15.93 -18.12 -2.00
C ASN A 301 14.85 -17.90 -0.94
N ALA A 302 13.60 -17.70 -1.36
CA ALA A 302 12.48 -17.46 -0.45
C ALA A 302 12.28 -18.59 0.57
N ALA A 303 12.63 -19.83 0.20
CA ALA A 303 12.55 -20.98 1.10
C ALA A 303 13.57 -20.95 2.26
N ASP A 304 14.57 -20.07 2.19
CA ASP A 304 15.52 -19.86 3.30
C ASP A 304 14.86 -19.09 4.46
N ILE A 305 13.71 -18.44 4.24
CA ILE A 305 12.91 -17.81 5.30
C ILE A 305 11.82 -18.80 5.72
N PRO A 306 11.78 -19.23 6.99
CA PRO A 306 10.75 -20.15 7.46
C PRO A 306 9.38 -19.45 7.52
N SER A 307 8.33 -20.21 7.23
CA SER A 307 6.94 -19.77 7.42
C SER A 307 6.54 -19.73 8.91
N ASP A 308 7.21 -20.53 9.74
CA ASP A 308 7.00 -20.59 11.18
C ASP A 308 7.73 -19.44 11.88
N LEU A 309 6.97 -18.53 12.49
CA LEU A 309 7.51 -17.39 13.23
C LEU A 309 8.38 -17.84 14.41
N HIS A 310 8.11 -18.98 15.05
CA HIS A 310 8.93 -19.49 16.17
C HIS A 310 10.34 -19.90 15.72
N LYS A 311 10.54 -20.15 14.42
CA LYS A 311 11.87 -20.34 13.84
C LYS A 311 12.49 -19.02 13.42
N LEU A 312 11.72 -18.14 12.78
CA LEU A 312 12.26 -16.87 12.28
C LEU A 312 12.71 -15.94 13.40
N LEU A 313 11.89 -15.78 14.45
CA LEU A 313 12.06 -14.80 15.51
C LEU A 313 12.68 -15.43 16.75
N LYS A 314 13.44 -14.64 17.51
CA LYS A 314 13.99 -15.10 18.78
C LYS A 314 12.88 -15.44 19.78
N ALA A 315 13.11 -16.46 20.59
CA ALA A 315 12.08 -17.06 21.44
C ALA A 315 11.49 -16.09 22.47
N GLU A 316 12.27 -15.12 22.95
CA GLU A 316 11.85 -14.14 23.94
C GLU A 316 10.71 -13.24 23.42
N TYR A 317 10.62 -13.01 22.10
CA TYR A 317 9.56 -12.19 21.52
C TYR A 317 8.15 -12.82 21.57
N PHE A 318 8.05 -14.09 21.95
CA PHE A 318 6.77 -14.76 22.21
C PHE A 318 6.26 -14.56 23.64
N ASP A 319 7.08 -13.98 24.52
CA ASP A 319 6.60 -13.43 25.79
C ASP A 319 6.01 -12.03 25.55
N PRO A 320 4.75 -11.78 25.91
CA PRO A 320 4.08 -10.51 25.59
C PRO A 320 4.69 -9.31 26.34
N HIS A 321 5.27 -9.52 27.52
CA HIS A 321 5.95 -8.45 28.26
C HIS A 321 7.28 -8.11 27.61
N TYR A 322 8.07 -9.11 27.24
CA TYR A 322 9.32 -8.89 26.51
C TYR A 322 9.06 -8.21 25.16
N PHE A 323 8.06 -8.66 24.39
CA PHE A 323 7.68 -8.01 23.13
C PHE A 323 7.40 -6.52 23.38
N ALA A 324 6.50 -6.20 24.30
CA ALA A 324 6.10 -4.82 24.61
C ALA A 324 7.27 -3.95 25.11
N ASP A 325 8.18 -4.51 25.92
CA ASP A 325 9.30 -3.78 26.51
C ASP A 325 10.52 -3.67 25.59
N SER A 326 10.61 -4.52 24.57
CA SER A 326 11.69 -4.48 23.57
C SER A 326 11.68 -3.17 22.76
N ALA A 327 12.84 -2.78 22.23
CA ALA A 327 12.93 -1.61 21.36
C ALA A 327 12.02 -1.75 20.12
N PHE A 328 11.93 -2.96 19.56
CA PHE A 328 11.07 -3.24 18.40
C PHE A 328 9.59 -3.10 18.75
N GLY A 329 9.13 -3.72 19.85
CA GLY A 329 7.74 -3.64 20.25
C GLY A 329 7.30 -2.23 20.62
N LYS A 330 8.17 -1.42 21.23
CA LYS A 330 7.88 0.02 21.49
C LYS A 330 7.67 0.81 20.21
N LEU A 331 8.51 0.59 19.20
CA LEU A 331 8.36 1.23 17.90
C LEU A 331 7.07 0.76 17.20
N ILE A 332 6.82 -0.55 17.19
CA ILE A 332 5.60 -1.14 16.63
C ILE A 332 4.33 -0.63 17.32
N ALA A 333 4.33 -0.49 18.64
CA ALA A 333 3.20 0.06 19.40
C ALA A 333 2.93 1.55 19.08
N ALA A 334 3.96 2.30 18.70
CA ALA A 334 3.81 3.68 18.24
C ALA A 334 3.31 3.78 16.78
N THR A 335 3.46 2.72 15.99
CA THR A 335 3.05 2.68 14.59
C THR A 335 1.56 2.41 14.44
N GLN A 336 0.80 3.51 14.50
CA GLN A 336 -0.63 3.54 14.21
C GLN A 336 -1.03 4.73 13.34
N SER A 337 -2.12 4.59 12.59
CA SER A 337 -2.71 5.66 11.77
C SER A 337 -4.23 5.72 11.90
N TYR A 338 -4.76 5.90 13.11
CA TYR A 338 -6.20 6.16 13.32
C TYR A 338 -6.54 6.98 14.57
N ARG A 339 -5.59 7.23 15.48
CA ARG A 339 -5.86 7.85 16.79
C ARG A 339 -5.83 9.39 16.75
N TRP A 340 -6.73 10.01 15.97
CA TRP A 340 -7.01 11.45 16.03
C TRP A 340 -8.49 11.74 15.73
N VAL A 341 -8.94 12.98 15.95
CA VAL A 341 -10.30 13.38 15.55
C VAL A 341 -10.33 13.57 14.03
N ILE A 342 -10.71 12.50 13.32
CA ILE A 342 -10.84 12.47 11.86
C ILE A 342 -11.98 13.40 11.42
N LYS A 343 -11.70 14.33 10.51
CA LYS A 343 -12.67 15.33 10.03
C LYS A 343 -13.26 14.98 8.67
N SER A 344 -12.54 14.22 7.87
CA SER A 344 -12.93 13.83 6.51
C SER A 344 -13.73 12.53 6.52
N PRO A 345 -14.63 12.29 5.54
CA PRO A 345 -15.31 11.01 5.42
C PRO A 345 -14.32 9.86 5.19
N VAL A 346 -14.44 8.78 5.97
CA VAL A 346 -13.60 7.59 5.89
C VAL A 346 -14.45 6.33 5.82
N ARG A 347 -14.15 5.44 4.87
CA ARG A 347 -14.67 4.07 4.84
C ARG A 347 -13.51 3.07 4.89
N ASN A 348 -13.42 2.31 5.99
CA ASN A 348 -12.46 1.22 6.16
C ASN A 348 -13.10 -0.14 5.83
N TYR A 349 -12.72 -0.70 4.69
CA TYR A 349 -13.20 -1.98 4.19
C TYR A 349 -12.38 -3.14 4.76
N TYR A 350 -13.06 -4.21 5.16
CA TYR A 350 -12.44 -5.42 5.72
C TYR A 350 -13.11 -6.69 5.23
N GLY A 351 -12.31 -7.75 5.06
CA GLY A 351 -12.79 -9.10 4.76
C GLY A 351 -12.99 -9.92 6.03
N GLU A 352 -14.07 -10.70 6.08
CA GLU A 352 -14.39 -11.57 7.23
C GLU A 352 -13.49 -12.81 7.29
N THR A 353 -12.85 -13.15 6.17
CA THR A 353 -11.91 -14.27 6.03
C THR A 353 -10.52 -13.82 5.61
N ASP A 354 -10.19 -12.54 5.85
CA ASP A 354 -8.87 -11.99 5.53
C ASP A 354 -7.80 -12.68 6.40
N GLU A 355 -6.93 -13.41 5.70
CA GLU A 355 -5.85 -14.22 6.24
C GLU A 355 -4.70 -13.40 6.84
N ALA A 356 -4.70 -12.08 6.68
CA ALA A 356 -3.65 -11.21 7.18
C ALA A 356 -4.16 -10.18 8.19
N ILE A 357 -5.29 -9.54 7.92
CA ILE A 357 -5.85 -8.49 8.77
C ILE A 357 -7.14 -8.97 9.39
N THR A 358 -7.20 -9.03 10.72
CA THR A 358 -8.40 -9.47 11.43
C THR A 358 -9.54 -8.47 11.28
N VAL A 359 -10.78 -8.93 11.44
CA VAL A 359 -11.97 -8.05 11.50
C VAL A 359 -11.81 -6.97 12.60
N GLY A 360 -11.21 -7.32 13.74
CA GLY A 360 -10.95 -6.36 14.81
C GLY A 360 -10.04 -5.21 14.37
N VAL A 361 -8.92 -5.54 13.71
CA VAL A 361 -8.01 -4.53 13.16
C VAL A 361 -8.66 -3.75 12.02
N GLY A 362 -9.37 -4.45 11.12
CA GLY A 362 -10.08 -3.85 9.99
C GLY A 362 -11.19 -2.88 10.40
N ARG A 363 -11.70 -2.94 11.63
CA ARG A 363 -12.73 -2.03 12.18
C ARG A 363 -12.16 -0.93 13.09
N MET A 364 -10.85 -0.90 13.32
CA MET A 364 -10.26 -0.15 14.44
C MET A 364 -10.50 1.36 14.36
N ALA A 365 -10.45 1.96 13.17
CA ALA A 365 -10.74 3.38 12.99
C ALA A 365 -12.19 3.72 13.36
N GLN A 366 -13.17 2.93 12.90
CA GLN A 366 -14.58 3.10 13.28
C GLN A 366 -14.75 2.92 14.80
N THR A 367 -14.17 1.88 15.39
CA THR A 367 -14.27 1.63 16.84
C THR A 367 -13.72 2.81 17.64
N TYR A 368 -12.55 3.34 17.25
CA TYR A 368 -11.98 4.53 17.88
C TYR A 368 -12.89 5.75 17.71
N ALA A 369 -13.39 5.99 16.51
CA ALA A 369 -14.29 7.10 16.21
C ALA A 369 -15.58 7.04 17.03
N GLN A 370 -16.18 5.85 17.19
CA GLN A 370 -17.37 5.62 18.02
C GLN A 370 -17.11 5.79 19.52
N ALA A 371 -15.88 5.52 19.97
CA ALA A 371 -15.49 5.69 21.37
C ALA A 371 -15.32 7.17 21.79
N LEU A 372 -15.26 8.11 20.83
CA LEU A 372 -15.16 9.54 21.12
C LEU A 372 -16.52 10.12 21.52
N GLY A 373 -16.74 10.46 22.80
CA GLY A 373 -17.93 11.22 23.22
C GLY A 373 -19.26 10.63 22.72
N ALA A 374 -19.98 11.36 21.86
CA ALA A 374 -21.23 10.91 21.23
C ALA A 374 -21.04 10.03 19.97
N GLY A 375 -19.79 9.70 19.63
CA GLY A 375 -19.38 9.05 18.39
C GLY A 375 -19.06 10.06 17.28
N ASN A 376 -17.96 9.84 16.55
CA ASN A 376 -17.64 10.57 15.33
C ASN A 376 -18.25 9.84 14.12
N PRO A 377 -19.27 10.43 13.44
CA PRO A 377 -19.95 9.79 12.32
C PRO A 377 -19.14 9.78 11.02
N MET A 378 -17.98 10.43 10.99
CA MET A 378 -17.17 10.55 9.77
C MET A 378 -16.49 9.23 9.38
N VAL A 379 -16.50 8.19 10.22
CA VAL A 379 -15.74 6.96 10.01
C VAL A 379 -16.65 5.73 10.05
N GLU A 380 -16.68 4.97 8.96
CA GLU A 380 -17.46 3.76 8.80
C GLU A 380 -16.58 2.56 8.48
N ALA A 381 -16.87 1.40 9.09
CA ALA A 381 -16.30 0.12 8.67
C ALA A 381 -17.28 -0.62 7.77
N VAL A 382 -16.79 -1.13 6.63
CA VAL A 382 -17.61 -1.81 5.63
C VAL A 382 -17.10 -3.23 5.41
N SER A 383 -17.94 -4.23 5.66
CA SER A 383 -17.60 -5.63 5.34
C SER A 383 -17.68 -5.86 3.84
N THR A 384 -16.65 -6.49 3.26
CA THR A 384 -16.71 -7.05 1.90
C THR A 384 -17.21 -8.50 1.89
N GLY A 385 -17.69 -9.00 3.04
CA GLY A 385 -18.11 -10.38 3.23
C GLY A 385 -16.92 -11.33 3.41
N LYS A 386 -17.10 -12.59 3.02
CA LYS A 386 -16.09 -13.65 3.13
C LYS A 386 -15.02 -13.55 2.03
N THR A 387 -14.25 -12.48 2.06
CA THR A 387 -13.14 -12.23 1.13
C THR A 387 -11.79 -12.47 1.80
N THR A 388 -10.81 -12.90 1.01
CA THR A 388 -9.38 -12.96 1.39
C THR A 388 -8.78 -11.54 1.46
N HIS A 389 -7.51 -11.43 1.82
CA HIS A 389 -6.79 -10.14 1.86
C HIS A 389 -6.83 -9.42 0.50
N ARG A 390 -6.56 -10.15 -0.59
CA ARG A 390 -6.67 -9.62 -1.97
C ARG A 390 -8.12 -9.48 -2.43
N GLY A 391 -8.99 -10.41 -2.04
CA GLY A 391 -10.40 -10.35 -2.38
C GLY A 391 -11.06 -9.09 -1.82
N THR A 392 -10.68 -8.68 -0.62
CA THR A 392 -11.19 -7.45 0.02
C THR A 392 -10.86 -6.23 -0.82
N PHE A 393 -9.62 -6.11 -1.33
CA PHE A 393 -9.24 -5.04 -2.23
C PHE A 393 -10.04 -5.04 -3.53
N ALA A 394 -10.08 -6.18 -4.23
CA ALA A 394 -10.80 -6.33 -5.49
C ALA A 394 -12.30 -5.99 -5.34
N THR A 395 -12.93 -6.43 -4.25
CA THR A 395 -14.35 -6.14 -3.96
C THR A 395 -14.59 -4.70 -3.54
N ALA A 396 -13.64 -4.06 -2.83
CA ALA A 396 -13.80 -2.71 -2.31
C ALA A 396 -13.60 -1.63 -3.39
N VAL A 397 -12.69 -1.82 -4.35
CA VAL A 397 -12.37 -0.84 -5.41
C VAL A 397 -13.60 -0.31 -6.19
N PRO A 398 -14.52 -1.13 -6.73
CA PRO A 398 -15.69 -0.59 -7.40
C PRO A 398 -16.63 0.13 -6.43
N GLN A 399 -16.73 -0.31 -5.17
CA GLN A 399 -17.53 0.38 -4.14
C GLN A 399 -16.93 1.74 -3.76
N TRP A 400 -15.60 1.87 -3.76
CA TRP A 400 -14.93 3.17 -3.61
C TRP A 400 -15.27 4.09 -4.75
N LYS A 401 -15.26 3.58 -5.99
CA LYS A 401 -15.60 4.36 -7.18
C LYS A 401 -17.02 4.88 -7.10
N ASP A 402 -17.98 4.01 -6.77
CA ASP A 402 -19.39 4.37 -6.62
C ASP A 402 -19.59 5.41 -5.50
N TRP A 403 -18.91 5.23 -4.36
CA TRP A 403 -18.97 6.18 -3.25
C TRP A 403 -18.37 7.53 -3.62
N PHE A 404 -17.19 7.56 -4.25
CA PHE A 404 -16.54 8.81 -4.65
C PHE A 404 -17.35 9.58 -5.70
N ASP A 405 -18.03 8.89 -6.62
CA ASP A 405 -18.90 9.50 -7.62
C ASP A 405 -20.17 10.11 -7.01
N THR A 406 -20.80 9.39 -6.08
CA THR A 406 -22.15 9.72 -5.59
C THR A 406 -22.18 10.44 -4.25
N GLY A 407 -21.10 10.33 -3.47
CA GLY A 407 -21.02 10.77 -2.08
C GLY A 407 -21.89 9.95 -1.12
N ARG A 408 -22.42 8.79 -1.54
CA ARG A 408 -23.37 7.97 -0.77
C ARG A 408 -22.82 6.60 -0.38
#